data_AF-A0A256Z0Y7-F1
#
_entry.id   AF-A0A256Z0Y7-F1
#
_cell.length_a   1.000
_cell.length_b   1.000
_cell.length_c   1.000
_cell.angle_alpha   90.00
_cell.angle_beta   90.00
_cell.angle_gamma   90.00
#
_symmetry.space_group_name_H-M   'P 1'
#
loop_
_entity.id
_entity.type
_entity.pdbx_description
1 polymer ?
#
loop_
_entity_poly.entity_id
_entity_poly.type
_entity_poly.pdbx_seq_one_letter_code
_entity_poly.pdbx_strand_id
1 'polypeptide(L)'
;MRRKMRKEDIGAIGIGTLIVFIALILVAAIAAAVIIGTAEDLEERGQEAAGDAKNVVKQTPRILRAEGEVATSGNIDNVDIYLDYIGSEGVDMRNVVLHVIATPNGGTAARADLTQNLNPTTTATATTFGTTEIADPLNHWDPAGTPPRYILGETTQLRVRISLSSAATVLPPDSSLRIEITTTDSGGRTIDEWETPSAYPSGGWVLLED
;
A
#
# COMPACT_ATOMS: atom_id res chain seq x y z
N MET A 1 66.15 7.68 53.47
CA MET A 1 66.94 8.21 52.33
C MET A 1 65.98 8.63 51.22
N ARG A 2 65.91 9.93 50.87
CA ARG A 2 65.10 10.41 49.74
C ARG A 2 65.95 10.35 48.46
N ARG A 3 65.53 9.51 47.50
CA ARG A 3 66.19 9.37 46.20
C ARG A 3 65.86 10.61 45.34
N LYS A 4 66.85 11.47 45.04
CA LYS A 4 66.71 12.57 44.08
C LYS A 4 66.70 11.98 42.67
N MET A 5 65.62 12.17 41.92
CA MET A 5 65.59 11.85 40.49
C MET A 5 66.47 12.84 39.72
N ARG A 6 67.20 12.35 38.71
CA ARG A 6 68.03 13.18 37.84
C ARG A 6 67.16 13.87 36.79
N LYS A 7 67.49 15.10 36.41
CA LYS A 7 66.71 15.88 35.42
C LYS A 7 66.59 15.19 34.06
N GLU A 8 67.57 14.37 33.67
CA GLU A 8 67.54 13.55 32.45
C GLU A 8 66.43 12.49 32.49
N ASP A 9 66.21 11.86 33.65
CA ASP A 9 65.15 10.87 33.85
C ASP A 9 63.75 11.54 33.73
N ILE A 10 63.64 12.82 34.13
CA ILE A 10 62.39 13.61 34.01
C ILE A 10 62.12 14.00 32.54
N GLY A 11 63.14 14.38 31.77
CA GLY A 11 63.02 14.70 30.34
C GLY A 11 62.64 13.49 29.49
N ALA A 12 63.21 12.32 29.79
CA ALA A 12 62.88 11.06 29.11
C ALA A 12 61.41 10.63 29.35
N ILE A 13 60.89 10.81 30.57
CA ILE A 13 59.48 10.54 30.89
C ILE A 13 58.56 11.50 30.10
N GLY A 14 58.92 12.79 30.02
CA GLY A 14 58.15 13.78 29.25
C GLY A 14 58.03 13.45 27.77
N ILE A 15 59.12 12.99 27.15
CA ILE A 15 59.10 12.55 25.74
C ILE A 15 58.20 11.32 25.57
N GLY A 16 58.26 10.36 26.49
CA GLY A 16 57.38 9.19 26.48
C GLY A 16 55.89 9.56 26.56
N THR A 17 55.53 10.53 27.41
CA THR A 17 54.14 11.02 27.51
C THR A 17 53.66 11.71 26.24
N LEU A 18 54.54 12.45 25.54
CA LEU A 18 54.20 13.17 24.31
C LEU A 18 53.95 12.20 23.14
N ILE A 19 54.73 11.11 23.07
CA ILE A 19 54.54 10.06 22.07
C ILE A 19 53.18 9.36 22.26
N VAL A 20 52.85 8.97 23.50
CA VAL A 20 51.57 8.31 23.80
C VAL A 20 50.40 9.26 23.57
N PHE A 21 50.57 10.55 23.86
CA PHE A 21 49.55 11.56 23.62
C PHE A 21 49.19 11.68 22.13
N ILE A 22 50.20 11.77 21.26
CA ILE A 22 49.99 11.81 19.81
C ILE A 22 49.35 10.50 19.31
N ALA A 23 49.84 9.35 19.79
CA ALA A 23 49.28 8.06 19.42
C ALA A 23 47.79 7.94 19.80
N LEU A 24 47.41 8.41 20.99
CA LEU A 24 46.01 8.39 21.45
C LEU A 24 45.11 9.26 20.57
N ILE A 25 45.58 10.44 20.16
CA ILE A 25 44.84 11.34 19.27
C ILE A 25 44.60 10.67 17.90
N LEU A 26 45.60 9.99 17.34
CA LEU A 26 45.46 9.29 16.06
C LEU A 26 44.45 8.15 16.15
N VAL A 27 44.48 7.36 17.22
CA VAL A 27 43.49 6.28 17.45
C VAL A 27 42.09 6.87 17.64
N ALA A 28 41.96 7.95 18.40
CA ALA A 28 40.69 8.64 18.61
C ALA A 28 40.11 9.19 17.30
N ALA A 29 40.95 9.72 16.40
CA ALA A 29 40.52 10.22 15.10
C ALA A 29 39.98 9.10 14.20
N ILE A 30 40.65 7.94 14.15
CA ILE A 30 40.17 6.78 13.38
C ILE A 30 38.86 6.25 13.99
N ALA A 31 38.78 6.14 15.31
CA ALA A 31 37.57 5.71 15.99
C ALA A 31 36.39 6.65 15.72
N ALA A 32 36.62 7.97 15.75
CA ALA A 32 35.60 8.97 15.42
C ALA A 32 35.14 8.84 13.95
N ALA A 33 36.05 8.65 13.01
CA ALA A 33 35.71 8.45 11.60
C ALA A 33 34.82 7.21 11.39
N VAL A 34 35.13 6.10 12.07
CA VAL A 34 34.29 4.89 12.01
C VAL A 34 32.92 5.13 12.64
N ILE A 35 32.86 5.79 13.81
CA ILE A 35 31.59 6.11 14.47
C ILE A 35 30.71 6.99 13.59
N ILE A 36 31.28 8.03 12.98
CA ILE A 36 30.56 8.93 12.08
C ILE A 36 30.08 8.15 10.85
N GLY A 37 30.94 7.37 10.20
CA GLY A 37 30.53 6.58 9.04
C GLY A 37 29.39 5.61 9.36
N THR A 38 29.43 4.93 10.51
CA THR A 38 28.30 4.08 10.92
C THR A 38 27.03 4.85 11.26
N ALA A 39 27.15 6.08 11.76
CA ALA A 39 26.01 6.94 12.05
C ALA A 39 25.39 7.47 10.75
N GLU A 40 26.21 7.87 9.78
CA GLU A 40 25.78 8.27 8.43
C GLU A 40 25.08 7.12 7.70
N ASP A 41 25.69 5.92 7.69
CA ASP A 41 25.07 4.71 7.11
C ASP A 41 23.71 4.38 7.77
N LEU A 42 23.61 4.53 9.10
CA LEU A 42 22.37 4.28 9.83
C LEU A 42 21.31 5.36 9.54
N GLU A 43 21.73 6.61 9.40
CA GLU A 43 20.85 7.72 9.05
C GLU A 43 20.30 7.55 7.63
N GLU A 44 21.14 7.23 6.65
CA GLU A 44 20.73 6.96 5.26
C GLU A 44 19.69 5.84 5.21
N ARG A 45 19.97 4.70 5.85
CA ARG A 45 19.02 3.58 5.95
C ARG A 45 17.73 3.97 6.67
N GLY A 46 17.82 4.82 7.69
CA GLY A 46 16.66 5.34 8.41
C GLY A 46 15.80 6.24 7.54
N GLN A 47 16.41 7.08 6.70
CA GLN A 47 15.72 7.95 5.75
C GLN A 47 15.08 7.15 4.62
N GLU A 48 15.77 6.16 4.06
CA GLU A 48 15.25 5.24 3.05
C GLU A 48 14.03 4.48 3.59
N ALA A 49 14.15 3.84 4.76
CA ALA A 49 13.03 3.12 5.39
C ALA A 49 11.85 4.04 5.73
N ALA A 50 12.12 5.28 6.15
CA ALA A 50 11.08 6.27 6.40
C ALA A 50 10.41 6.75 5.10
N GLY A 51 11.14 6.81 3.99
CA GLY A 51 10.63 7.06 2.65
C GLY A 51 9.70 5.94 2.20
N ASP A 52 10.17 4.71 2.25
CA ASP A 52 9.41 3.51 1.87
C ASP A 52 8.12 3.40 2.68
N ALA A 53 8.19 3.55 4.01
CA ALA A 53 7.01 3.50 4.87
C ALA A 53 5.97 4.59 4.52
N LYS A 54 6.41 5.78 4.13
CA LYS A 54 5.50 6.84 3.67
C LYS A 54 4.88 6.48 2.33
N ASN A 55 5.64 5.86 1.42
CA ASN A 55 5.13 5.47 0.11
C ASN A 55 4.05 4.39 0.22
N VAL A 56 4.24 3.39 1.08
CA VAL A 56 3.21 2.36 1.34
C VAL A 56 1.88 2.97 1.77
N VAL A 57 1.91 3.89 2.73
CA VAL A 57 0.69 4.54 3.24
C VAL A 57 0.08 5.46 2.19
N LYS A 58 0.90 6.22 1.46
CA LYS A 58 0.41 7.11 0.41
C LYS A 58 -0.27 6.33 -0.69
N GLN A 59 0.33 5.24 -1.17
CA GLN A 59 -0.09 4.44 -2.33
C GLN A 59 -1.24 3.47 -2.03
N THR A 60 -1.93 3.60 -0.90
CA THR A 60 -3.05 2.73 -0.56
C THR A 60 -4.36 3.38 -1.02
N PRO A 61 -5.10 2.80 -2.00
CA PRO A 61 -6.41 3.30 -2.39
C PRO A 61 -7.40 3.21 -1.23
N ARG A 62 -8.26 4.21 -1.10
CA ARG A 62 -9.32 4.21 -0.11
C ARG A 62 -10.65 3.84 -0.77
N ILE A 63 -11.42 3.06 -0.04
CA ILE A 63 -12.75 2.65 -0.42
C ILE A 63 -13.74 3.66 0.17
N LEU A 64 -14.65 4.17 -0.65
CA LEU A 64 -15.67 5.14 -0.22
C LEU A 64 -17.00 4.48 0.09
N ARG A 65 -17.45 3.56 -0.77
CA ARG A 65 -18.74 2.86 -0.68
C ARG A 65 -18.80 1.71 -1.67
N ALA A 66 -19.71 0.77 -1.42
CA ALA A 66 -20.03 -0.32 -2.33
C ALA A 66 -21.54 -0.37 -2.64
N GLU A 67 -21.88 -0.63 -3.90
CA GLU A 67 -23.24 -0.77 -4.39
C GLU A 67 -23.39 -2.11 -5.12
N GLY A 68 -24.44 -2.87 -4.82
CA GLY A 68 -24.77 -4.11 -5.52
C GLY A 68 -25.81 -3.89 -6.62
N GLU A 69 -25.60 -4.48 -7.79
CA GLU A 69 -26.60 -4.59 -8.86
C GLU A 69 -27.45 -5.84 -8.62
N VAL A 70 -28.72 -5.63 -8.32
CA VAL A 70 -29.69 -6.71 -8.10
C VAL A 70 -30.20 -7.18 -9.47
N ALA A 71 -29.96 -8.45 -9.78
CA ALA A 71 -30.49 -9.09 -10.97
C ALA A 71 -31.98 -9.38 -10.84
N THR A 72 -32.66 -9.62 -11.97
CA THR A 72 -34.08 -10.00 -12.00
C THR A 72 -34.40 -11.28 -11.20
N SER A 73 -33.37 -12.10 -10.92
CA SER A 73 -33.44 -13.28 -10.06
C SER A 73 -33.61 -12.96 -8.57
N GLY A 74 -33.46 -11.69 -8.17
CA GLY A 74 -33.54 -11.26 -6.77
C GLY A 74 -32.26 -11.51 -5.97
N ASN A 75 -31.12 -11.65 -6.64
CA ASN A 75 -29.79 -11.73 -5.99
C ASN A 75 -28.86 -10.67 -6.59
N ILE A 76 -27.78 -10.34 -5.88
CA ILE A 76 -26.74 -9.45 -6.40
C ILE A 76 -25.76 -10.26 -7.24
N ASP A 77 -25.61 -9.85 -8.51
CA ASP A 77 -24.69 -10.50 -9.47
C ASP A 77 -23.44 -9.67 -9.73
N ASN A 78 -23.53 -8.33 -9.67
CA ASN A 78 -22.38 -7.43 -9.81
C ASN A 78 -22.30 -6.48 -8.62
N VAL A 79 -21.08 -6.07 -8.27
CA VAL A 79 -20.83 -5.07 -7.22
C VAL A 79 -19.95 -3.97 -7.81
N ASP A 80 -20.38 -2.72 -7.62
CA ASP A 80 -19.65 -1.52 -7.98
C ASP A 80 -19.09 -0.87 -6.70
N ILE A 81 -17.77 -0.80 -6.60
CA ILE A 81 -17.04 -0.15 -5.51
C ILE A 81 -16.55 1.20 -5.99
N TYR A 82 -16.66 2.20 -5.14
CA TYR A 82 -16.17 3.54 -5.39
C TYR A 82 -14.84 3.71 -4.67
N LEU A 83 -13.78 3.94 -5.45
CA LEU A 83 -12.44 4.17 -4.93
C LEU A 83 -12.05 5.62 -5.12
N ASP A 84 -11.36 6.14 -4.11
CA ASP A 84 -10.62 7.39 -4.23
C ASP A 84 -9.19 7.23 -3.75
N TYR A 85 -8.40 8.26 -4.04
CA TYR A 85 -7.00 8.29 -3.68
C TYR A 85 -6.62 9.65 -3.14
N ILE A 86 -5.99 9.63 -1.97
CA ILE A 86 -5.47 10.81 -1.28
C ILE A 86 -3.96 10.57 -1.13
N GLY A 87 -3.23 10.84 -2.21
CA GLY A 87 -1.79 10.72 -2.25
C GLY A 87 -1.22 11.45 -3.45
N SER A 88 0.06 11.79 -3.37
CA SER A 88 0.75 12.59 -4.40
C SER A 88 1.30 11.74 -5.55
N GLU A 89 1.58 10.47 -5.30
CA GLU A 89 2.08 9.52 -6.29
C GLU A 89 0.94 8.58 -6.64
N GLY A 90 0.27 8.78 -7.77
CA GLY A 90 -0.89 7.95 -8.15
C GLY A 90 -0.58 6.46 -8.17
N VAL A 91 -1.61 5.64 -7.98
CA VAL A 91 -1.51 4.17 -7.97
C VAL A 91 -1.85 3.64 -9.36
N ASP A 92 -0.97 2.81 -9.93
CA ASP A 92 -1.28 2.11 -11.17
C ASP A 92 -2.26 0.96 -10.89
N MET A 93 -3.47 1.04 -11.44
CA MET A 93 -4.51 0.02 -11.27
C MET A 93 -4.12 -1.35 -11.82
N ARG A 94 -3.11 -1.42 -12.71
CA ARG A 94 -2.59 -2.70 -13.22
C ARG A 94 -1.86 -3.51 -12.15
N ASN A 95 -1.30 -2.81 -11.18
CA ASN A 95 -0.54 -3.38 -10.06
C ASN A 95 -1.45 -3.51 -8.82
N VAL A 96 -2.76 -3.41 -9.00
CA VAL A 96 -3.74 -3.64 -7.92
C VAL A 96 -4.41 -4.98 -8.12
N VAL A 97 -4.43 -5.75 -7.03
CA VAL A 97 -5.15 -7.01 -6.93
C VAL A 97 -6.29 -6.82 -5.94
N LEU A 98 -7.47 -7.24 -6.37
CA LEU A 98 -8.68 -7.22 -5.56
C LEU A 98 -8.96 -8.64 -5.07
N HIS A 99 -8.89 -8.85 -3.76
CA HIS A 99 -9.29 -10.09 -3.13
C HIS A 99 -10.74 -9.95 -2.67
N VAL A 100 -11.63 -10.66 -3.33
CA VAL A 100 -13.07 -10.59 -3.05
C VAL A 100 -13.48 -11.88 -2.35
N ILE A 101 -14.14 -11.73 -1.20
CA ILE A 101 -14.68 -12.83 -0.42
C ILE A 101 -16.18 -12.59 -0.27
N ALA A 102 -16.98 -13.40 -0.97
CA ALA A 102 -18.44 -13.33 -0.93
C ALA A 102 -18.97 -14.50 -0.11
N THR A 103 -19.69 -14.23 0.97
CA THR A 103 -20.29 -15.25 1.83
C THR A 103 -21.81 -15.16 1.76
N PRO A 104 -22.47 -16.05 1.00
CA PRO A 104 -23.92 -16.06 0.92
C PRO A 104 -24.54 -16.53 2.23
N ASN A 105 -25.70 -16.00 2.58
CA ASN A 105 -26.44 -16.41 3.78
C ASN A 105 -26.64 -17.94 3.84
N GLY A 106 -26.07 -18.59 4.86
CA GLY A 106 -26.14 -20.03 5.06
C GLY A 106 -25.32 -20.89 4.09
N GLY A 107 -24.48 -20.28 3.24
CA GLY A 107 -23.63 -20.99 2.28
C GLY A 107 -22.14 -20.91 2.58
N THR A 108 -21.33 -21.45 1.66
CA THR A 108 -19.87 -21.44 1.78
C THR A 108 -19.30 -20.15 1.21
N ALA A 109 -18.34 -19.54 1.92
CA ALA A 109 -17.61 -18.39 1.42
C ALA A 109 -16.86 -18.72 0.12
N ALA A 110 -17.10 -17.93 -0.91
CA ALA A 110 -16.35 -17.96 -2.14
C ALA A 110 -15.27 -16.90 -2.15
N ARG A 111 -14.13 -17.21 -2.77
CA ARG A 111 -13.00 -16.29 -2.89
C ARG A 111 -12.57 -16.17 -4.34
N ALA A 112 -12.27 -14.95 -4.76
CA ALA A 112 -11.73 -14.66 -6.08
C ALA A 112 -10.67 -13.56 -5.98
N ASP A 113 -9.55 -13.76 -6.68
CA ASP A 113 -8.51 -12.77 -6.83
C ASP A 113 -8.65 -12.16 -8.23
N LEU A 114 -8.84 -10.85 -8.30
CA LEU A 114 -9.16 -10.12 -9.52
C LEU A 114 -8.05 -9.14 -9.86
N THR A 115 -7.64 -9.14 -11.12
CA THR A 115 -6.70 -8.14 -11.68
C THR A 115 -7.43 -7.16 -12.59
N GLN A 116 -6.81 -6.05 -12.96
CA GLN A 116 -7.47 -5.08 -13.81
C GLN A 116 -7.75 -5.65 -15.21
N ASN A 117 -8.98 -5.53 -15.69
CA ASN A 117 -9.29 -5.79 -17.08
C ASN A 117 -8.73 -4.66 -17.96
N LEU A 118 -7.92 -5.01 -18.96
CA LEU A 118 -7.36 -4.05 -19.91
C LEU A 118 -8.12 -4.01 -21.24
N ASN A 119 -9.02 -4.98 -21.50
CA ASN A 119 -9.77 -5.03 -22.75
C ASN A 119 -11.05 -5.89 -22.66
N PRO A 120 -12.26 -5.29 -22.64
CA PRO A 120 -12.55 -3.87 -22.42
C PRO A 120 -12.43 -3.50 -20.94
N THR A 121 -11.89 -2.32 -20.66
CA THR A 121 -11.55 -1.87 -19.30
C THR A 121 -12.72 -1.74 -18.34
N THR A 122 -13.95 -1.56 -18.86
CA THR A 122 -15.17 -1.36 -18.07
C THR A 122 -15.87 -2.66 -17.66
N THR A 123 -15.48 -3.81 -18.22
CA THR A 123 -16.18 -5.07 -18.00
C THR A 123 -15.47 -5.92 -16.96
N ALA A 124 -16.22 -6.42 -15.97
CA ALA A 124 -15.75 -7.41 -15.03
C ALA A 124 -15.92 -8.83 -15.59
N THR A 125 -14.96 -9.71 -15.31
CA THR A 125 -15.00 -11.11 -15.73
C THR A 125 -14.70 -12.07 -14.56
N ALA A 126 -14.51 -13.36 -14.86
CA ALA A 126 -14.17 -14.39 -13.88
C ALA A 126 -12.90 -14.12 -13.06
N THR A 127 -11.95 -13.37 -13.62
CA THR A 127 -10.61 -13.18 -13.04
C THR A 127 -10.18 -11.72 -13.09
N THR A 128 -11.04 -10.84 -13.58
CA THR A 128 -10.70 -9.42 -13.76
C THR A 128 -11.81 -8.51 -13.28
N PHE A 129 -11.42 -7.38 -12.70
CA PHE A 129 -12.33 -6.30 -12.35
C PHE A 129 -12.41 -5.26 -13.48
N GLY A 130 -13.60 -4.70 -13.68
CA GLY A 130 -13.83 -3.58 -14.57
C GLY A 130 -13.57 -2.26 -13.84
N THR A 131 -13.21 -1.22 -14.57
CA THR A 131 -12.91 0.11 -14.07
C THR A 131 -13.62 1.14 -14.95
N THR A 132 -14.34 2.08 -14.34
CA THR A 132 -14.98 3.21 -15.02
C THR A 132 -14.58 4.48 -14.31
N GLU A 133 -14.24 5.52 -15.06
CA GLU A 133 -13.98 6.84 -14.51
C GLU A 133 -15.29 7.49 -14.04
N ILE A 134 -15.27 8.09 -12.85
CA ILE A 134 -16.36 8.93 -12.34
C ILE A 134 -15.96 10.40 -12.42
N ALA A 135 -14.76 10.71 -11.93
CA ALA A 135 -14.21 12.05 -11.93
C ALA A 135 -12.69 12.00 -12.05
N ASP A 136 -12.13 12.65 -13.06
CA ASP A 136 -10.68 12.83 -13.18
C ASP A 136 -10.30 14.24 -13.69
N PRO A 137 -10.24 15.24 -12.80
CA PRO A 137 -9.91 16.61 -13.20
C PRO A 137 -8.50 16.77 -13.79
N LEU A 138 -7.58 15.84 -13.46
CA LEU A 138 -6.17 15.91 -13.84
C LEU A 138 -5.81 14.96 -14.99
N ASN A 139 -6.77 14.21 -15.52
CA ASN A 139 -6.60 13.30 -16.68
C ASN A 139 -5.44 12.30 -16.49
N HIS A 140 -5.34 11.71 -15.30
CA HIS A 140 -4.41 10.62 -14.97
C HIS A 140 -4.92 9.25 -15.48
N TRP A 141 -6.23 9.11 -15.64
CA TRP A 141 -6.93 7.93 -16.09
C TRP A 141 -7.32 8.06 -17.56
N ASP A 142 -6.59 7.38 -18.45
CA ASP A 142 -6.85 7.44 -19.89
C ASP A 142 -6.54 6.07 -20.53
N PRO A 143 -7.45 5.10 -20.38
CA PRO A 143 -7.27 3.75 -20.92
C PRO A 143 -7.29 3.69 -22.46
N ALA A 144 -7.88 4.69 -23.12
CA ALA A 144 -7.99 4.76 -24.58
C ALA A 144 -6.86 5.59 -25.23
N GLY A 145 -6.06 6.28 -24.42
CA GLY A 145 -4.95 7.11 -24.87
C GLY A 145 -3.81 6.31 -25.51
N THR A 146 -2.93 7.04 -26.20
CA THR A 146 -1.69 6.51 -26.78
C THR A 146 -0.50 7.29 -26.23
N PRO A 147 0.24 6.77 -25.23
CA PRO A 147 0.08 5.48 -24.55
C PRO A 147 -1.09 5.46 -23.54
N PRO A 148 -1.67 4.27 -23.25
CA PRO A 148 -2.74 4.14 -22.27
C PRO A 148 -2.22 4.33 -20.85
N ARG A 149 -2.99 5.03 -20.02
CA ARG A 149 -2.64 5.37 -18.63
C ARG A 149 -3.73 4.86 -17.70
N TYR A 150 -3.34 4.15 -16.64
CA TYR A 150 -4.23 3.50 -15.68
C TYR A 150 -3.97 3.97 -14.26
N ILE A 151 -3.72 5.26 -14.10
CA ILE A 151 -3.26 5.83 -12.84
C ILE A 151 -4.47 6.37 -12.08
N LEU A 152 -4.71 5.82 -10.90
CA LEU A 152 -5.58 6.43 -9.89
C LEU A 152 -4.77 7.53 -9.19
N GLY A 153 -4.91 8.76 -9.68
CA GLY A 153 -4.16 9.91 -9.17
C GLY A 153 -4.89 10.69 -8.08
N GLU A 154 -4.24 11.75 -7.60
CA GLU A 154 -4.83 12.67 -6.61
C GLU A 154 -6.17 13.20 -7.15
N THR A 155 -7.22 13.15 -6.32
CA THR A 155 -8.60 13.57 -6.67
C THR A 155 -9.31 12.76 -7.77
N THR A 156 -8.66 11.73 -8.34
CA THR A 156 -9.31 10.82 -9.29
C THR A 156 -10.23 9.87 -8.52
N GLN A 157 -11.46 9.71 -9.01
CA GLN A 157 -12.42 8.74 -8.48
C GLN A 157 -12.75 7.70 -9.56
N LEU A 158 -12.60 6.44 -9.19
CA LEU A 158 -12.89 5.31 -10.07
C LEU A 158 -13.99 4.45 -9.48
N ARG A 159 -14.86 3.97 -10.36
CA ARG A 159 -15.80 2.89 -10.08
C ARG A 159 -15.18 1.56 -10.50
N VAL A 160 -14.96 0.67 -9.55
CA VAL A 160 -14.49 -0.69 -9.80
C VAL A 160 -15.69 -1.64 -9.81
N ARG A 161 -15.92 -2.30 -10.94
CA ARG A 161 -16.97 -3.30 -11.09
C ARG A 161 -16.40 -4.69 -10.88
N ILE A 162 -17.07 -5.49 -10.07
CA ILE A 162 -16.83 -6.91 -9.87
C ILE A 162 -18.06 -7.68 -10.30
N SER A 163 -17.86 -8.80 -10.99
CA SER A 163 -18.92 -9.76 -11.27
C SER A 163 -18.82 -10.91 -10.28
N LEU A 164 -19.84 -11.15 -9.46
CA LEU A 164 -19.87 -12.23 -8.46
C LEU A 164 -20.12 -13.62 -9.06
N SER A 165 -20.62 -13.67 -10.30
CA SER A 165 -20.66 -14.93 -11.07
C SER A 165 -19.27 -15.58 -11.21
N SER A 166 -18.20 -14.78 -11.09
CA SER A 166 -16.79 -15.21 -11.05
C SER A 166 -16.41 -15.97 -9.77
N ALA A 167 -16.98 -15.58 -8.64
CA ALA A 167 -16.80 -16.20 -7.35
C ALA A 167 -17.70 -17.44 -7.19
N ALA A 168 -18.40 -17.87 -8.24
CA ALA A 168 -19.36 -18.99 -8.19
C ALA A 168 -20.42 -18.83 -7.08
N THR A 169 -20.74 -17.59 -6.71
CA THR A 169 -21.69 -17.27 -5.65
C THR A 169 -22.50 -16.05 -6.08
N VAL A 170 -23.83 -16.19 -6.00
CA VAL A 170 -24.74 -15.03 -5.98
C VAL A 170 -24.93 -14.62 -4.52
N LEU A 171 -25.10 -13.34 -4.25
CA LEU A 171 -25.38 -12.87 -2.88
C LEU A 171 -26.90 -12.71 -2.69
N PRO A 172 -27.56 -13.65 -1.97
CA PRO A 172 -28.92 -13.44 -1.49
C PRO A 172 -28.96 -12.38 -0.38
N PRO A 173 -30.14 -11.91 0.08
CA PRO A 173 -30.25 -11.02 1.23
C PRO A 173 -29.59 -11.59 2.50
N ASP A 174 -29.13 -10.72 3.40
CA ASP A 174 -28.41 -11.06 4.65
C ASP A 174 -27.09 -11.84 4.43
N SER A 175 -26.42 -11.58 3.32
CA SER A 175 -25.08 -12.10 3.00
C SER A 175 -24.00 -11.06 3.28
N SER A 176 -22.74 -11.50 3.48
CA SER A 176 -21.59 -10.61 3.65
C SER A 176 -20.66 -10.60 2.45
N LEU A 177 -20.06 -9.44 2.19
CA LEU A 177 -19.07 -9.21 1.16
C LEU A 177 -17.87 -8.52 1.79
N ARG A 178 -16.72 -9.18 1.75
CA ARG A 178 -15.45 -8.61 2.16
C ARG A 178 -14.56 -8.39 0.96
N ILE A 179 -13.97 -7.20 0.86
CA ILE A 179 -13.05 -6.85 -0.21
C ILE A 179 -11.74 -6.36 0.40
N GLU A 180 -10.66 -6.89 -0.13
CA GLU A 180 -9.31 -6.59 0.28
C GLU A 180 -8.49 -6.15 -0.94
N ILE A 181 -8.09 -4.89 -0.95
CA ILE A 181 -7.31 -4.28 -2.04
C ILE A 181 -5.85 -4.34 -1.64
N THR A 182 -5.03 -4.96 -2.48
CA THR A 182 -3.58 -5.00 -2.30
C THR A 182 -2.90 -4.36 -3.50
N THR A 183 -2.01 -3.41 -3.25
CA THR A 183 -1.12 -2.85 -4.29
C THR A 183 0.19 -3.64 -4.29
N THR A 184 0.57 -4.25 -5.41
CA THR A 184 1.77 -5.10 -5.50
C THR A 184 3.08 -4.33 -5.39
N ASP A 185 3.09 -3.03 -5.73
CA ASP A 185 4.31 -2.22 -5.74
C ASP A 185 4.71 -1.72 -4.36
N SER A 186 3.72 -1.36 -3.52
CA SER A 186 3.94 -0.76 -2.21
C SER A 186 3.60 -1.71 -1.05
N GLY A 187 2.87 -2.79 -1.31
CA GLY A 187 2.34 -3.67 -0.27
C GLY A 187 1.23 -3.02 0.58
N GLY A 188 0.78 -1.82 0.22
CA GLY A 188 -0.37 -1.15 0.83
C GLY A 188 -1.64 -2.00 0.72
N ARG A 189 -2.45 -2.00 1.80
CA ARG A 189 -3.63 -2.86 1.90
C ARG A 189 -4.79 -2.14 2.56
N THR A 190 -5.96 -2.22 1.93
CA THR A 190 -7.24 -1.75 2.47
C THR A 190 -8.20 -2.93 2.54
N ILE A 191 -8.87 -3.10 3.68
CA ILE A 191 -9.91 -4.12 3.86
C ILE A 191 -11.18 -3.39 4.24
N ASP A 192 -12.27 -3.79 3.61
CA ASP A 192 -13.60 -3.34 3.95
C ASP A 192 -14.57 -4.53 3.86
N GLU A 193 -15.56 -4.56 4.74
CA GLU A 193 -16.53 -5.64 4.85
C GLU A 193 -17.91 -5.03 4.95
N TRP A 194 -18.82 -5.51 4.12
CA TRP A 194 -20.18 -5.03 4.06
C TRP A 194 -21.17 -6.16 4.20
N GLU A 195 -22.33 -5.83 4.73
CA GLU A 195 -23.50 -6.68 4.75
C GLU A 195 -24.52 -6.21 3.71
N THR A 196 -25.16 -7.20 3.09
CA THR A 196 -26.25 -6.95 2.16
C THR A 196 -27.56 -6.79 2.93
N PRO A 197 -28.44 -5.85 2.55
CA PRO A 197 -29.71 -5.65 3.24
C PRO A 197 -30.60 -6.90 3.26
N SER A 198 -31.49 -6.95 4.25
CA SER A 198 -32.40 -8.09 4.46
C SER A 198 -33.48 -8.26 3.38
N ALA A 199 -33.60 -7.31 2.43
CA ALA A 199 -34.47 -7.41 1.28
C ALA A 199 -33.95 -6.57 0.10
N TYR A 200 -34.12 -7.08 -1.12
CA TYR A 200 -33.75 -6.37 -2.34
C TYR A 200 -34.98 -5.91 -3.14
N PRO A 201 -34.88 -4.78 -3.86
CA PRO A 201 -35.85 -4.44 -4.90
C PRO A 201 -35.80 -5.47 -6.04
N SER A 202 -36.90 -5.64 -6.79
CA SER A 202 -36.95 -6.52 -7.96
C SER A 202 -36.22 -5.88 -9.16
N GLY A 203 -34.90 -5.82 -9.08
CA GLY A 203 -34.03 -5.14 -10.03
C GLY A 203 -33.63 -3.73 -9.58
N GLY A 204 -32.40 -3.33 -9.92
CA GLY A 204 -31.86 -2.02 -9.61
C GLY A 204 -30.58 -2.08 -8.78
N TRP A 205 -30.31 -1.01 -8.05
CA TRP A 205 -29.11 -0.85 -7.23
C TRP A 205 -29.47 -0.85 -5.76
N VAL A 206 -28.68 -1.55 -4.96
CA VAL A 206 -28.78 -1.56 -3.50
C VAL A 206 -27.45 -1.09 -2.91
N LEU A 207 -27.51 -0.20 -1.93
CA LEU A 207 -26.33 0.19 -1.17
C LEU A 207 -26.00 -0.93 -0.18
N LEU A 208 -24.73 -1.31 -0.10
CA LEU A 208 -24.28 -2.23 0.94
C LEU A 208 -24.03 -1.47 2.23
N GLU A 209 -24.40 -2.07 3.35
CA GLU A 209 -24.23 -1.49 4.69
C GLU A 209 -22.86 -1.92 5.24
N ASP A 210 -22.15 -1.01 5.91
CA ASP A 210 -20.88 -1.27 6.63
C ASP A 210 -21.18 -1.82 8.03
#